data_AF-A0A1I2GLL1-F1
#
_entry.id   AF-A0A1I2GLL1-F1
#
_cell.length_a   1.000
_cell.length_b   1.000
_cell.length_c   1.000
_cell.angle_alpha   90.00
_cell.angle_beta   90.00
_cell.angle_gamma   90.00
#
_symmetry.space_group_name_H-M   'P 1'
#
loop_
_entity.id
_entity.type
_entity.pdbx_description
1 polymer ?
#
loop_
_entity_poly.entity_id
_entity_poly.type
_entity_poly.pdbx_seq_one_letter_code
_entity_poly.pdbx_strand_id
1 'polypeptide(L)'
;MRVISGILCGLMILFAAVQYNDPDGIYWAIIYAVPAVFCGLRAFRPELVKSVWGFRLLSAALILAAFGVAWFWPQTPGFWHQEVWWVTEEAREGMGMMIAFIALLIVWFGTRRQRPTIRI
;
A
#
# COMPACT_ATOMS: atom_id res chain seq x y z
N MET A 1 9.16 14.44 0.07
CA MET A 1 8.45 13.17 -0.25
C MET A 1 7.01 13.35 -0.73
N ARG A 2 6.41 14.55 -0.77
CA ARG A 2 5.03 14.74 -1.29
C ARG A 2 4.87 14.25 -2.73
N VAL A 3 5.84 14.54 -3.60
CA VAL A 3 5.86 14.08 -5.00
C VAL A 3 5.85 12.56 -5.09
N ILE A 4 6.74 11.88 -4.34
CA ILE A 4 6.77 10.41 -4.27
C ILE A 4 5.41 9.86 -3.83
N SER A 5 4.80 10.43 -2.79
CA SER A 5 3.46 10.02 -2.35
C SER A 5 2.39 10.28 -3.42
N GLY A 6 2.49 11.34 -4.21
CA GLY A 6 1.60 11.60 -5.35
C GLY A 6 1.74 10.55 -6.44
N ILE A 7 2.98 10.19 -6.80
CA ILE A 7 3.27 9.14 -7.78
C ILE A 7 2.73 7.79 -7.28
N LEU A 8 3.01 7.43 -6.04
CA LEU A 8 2.50 6.19 -5.44
C LEU A 8 0.97 6.16 -5.39
N CYS A 9 0.32 7.29 -5.12
CA CYS A 9 -1.15 7.40 -5.18
C CYS A 9 -1.65 7.04 -6.58
N GLY A 10 -1.09 7.65 -7.63
CA GLY A 10 -1.45 7.35 -9.02
C GLY A 10 -1.20 5.89 -9.40
N LEU A 11 -0.07 5.32 -8.97
CA LEU A 11 0.26 3.91 -9.21
C LEU A 11 -0.73 2.96 -8.52
N MET A 12 -1.11 3.23 -7.27
CA MET A 12 -2.08 2.39 -6.55
C MET A 12 -3.48 2.49 -7.17
N ILE A 13 -3.87 3.65 -7.67
CA ILE A 13 -5.14 3.82 -8.43
C ILE A 13 -5.09 3.01 -9.73
N LEU A 14 -3.96 3.07 -10.46
CA LEU A 14 -3.79 2.28 -11.68
C LEU A 14 -3.88 0.77 -11.38
N PHE A 15 -3.23 0.31 -10.31
CA PHE A 15 -3.32 -1.08 -9.87
C PHE A 15 -4.75 -1.48 -9.50
N ALA A 16 -5.48 -0.63 -8.78
CA ALA A 16 -6.90 -0.88 -8.52
C ALA A 16 -7.74 -0.96 -9.80
N ALA A 17 -7.43 -0.14 -10.81
CA ALA A 17 -8.18 -0.10 -12.06
C ALA A 17 -7.95 -1.34 -12.94
N VAL A 18 -6.71 -1.85 -13.02
CA VAL A 18 -6.42 -3.03 -13.85
C VAL A 18 -7.07 -4.32 -13.32
N GLN A 19 -7.42 -4.36 -12.03
CA GLN A 19 -8.12 -5.48 -11.40
C GLN A 19 -9.55 -5.68 -11.92
N TYR A 20 -10.12 -4.74 -12.68
CA TYR A 20 -11.42 -4.96 -13.33
C TYR A 20 -11.47 -6.25 -14.18
N ASN A 21 -10.32 -6.74 -14.64
CA ASN A 21 -10.24 -7.96 -15.46
C ASN A 21 -10.17 -9.27 -14.65
N ASP A 22 -10.02 -9.19 -13.33
CA ASP A 22 -9.86 -10.35 -12.45
C ASP A 22 -11.20 -10.73 -11.77
N PRO A 23 -11.48 -12.03 -11.56
CA PRO A 23 -12.75 -12.49 -10.98
C PRO A 23 -12.98 -12.01 -9.54
N ASP A 24 -11.90 -11.76 -8.79
CA ASP A 24 -11.90 -11.21 -7.45
C ASP A 24 -11.46 -9.73 -7.43
N GLY A 25 -11.51 -9.07 -8.58
CA GLY A 25 -10.92 -7.75 -8.79
C GLY A 25 -11.39 -6.65 -7.83
N ILE A 26 -12.64 -6.73 -7.36
CA ILE A 26 -13.19 -5.79 -6.36
C ILE A 26 -12.42 -5.88 -5.03
N TYR A 27 -12.07 -7.10 -4.60
CA TYR A 27 -11.33 -7.32 -3.36
C TYR A 27 -9.95 -6.65 -3.43
N TRP A 28 -9.21 -6.89 -4.52
CA TRP A 28 -7.90 -6.27 -4.73
C TRP A 28 -7.96 -4.77 -4.99
N ALA A 29 -8.99 -4.28 -5.69
CA ALA A 29 -9.19 -2.85 -5.87
C ALA A 29 -9.37 -2.13 -4.53
N ILE A 30 -10.10 -2.73 -3.58
CA ILE A 30 -10.24 -2.21 -2.21
C ILE A 30 -8.89 -2.22 -1.48
N ILE A 31 -8.13 -3.31 -1.60
CA ILE A 31 -6.80 -3.42 -1.00
C ILE A 31 -5.89 -2.29 -1.49
N TYR A 32 -5.84 -2.03 -2.80
CA TYR A 32 -5.02 -0.96 -3.38
C TYR A 32 -5.57 0.45 -3.09
N ALA A 33 -6.88 0.60 -2.86
CA ALA A 33 -7.45 1.89 -2.48
C ALA A 33 -6.92 2.39 -1.12
N VAL A 34 -6.63 1.50 -0.17
CA VAL A 34 -6.08 1.89 1.15
C VAL A 34 -4.74 2.64 1.04
N PRO A 35 -3.66 2.07 0.44
CA PRO A 35 -2.43 2.80 0.23
C PRO A 35 -2.63 4.02 -0.68
N ALA A 36 -3.52 3.95 -1.69
CA ALA A 36 -3.82 5.11 -2.55
C ALA A 36 -4.32 6.30 -1.72
N VAL A 37 -5.27 6.08 -0.80
CA VAL A 37 -5.82 7.12 0.08
C VAL A 37 -4.72 7.71 0.95
N PHE A 38 -3.90 6.90 1.63
CA PHE A 38 -2.83 7.44 2.48
C PHE A 38 -1.75 8.17 1.69
N CYS A 39 -1.39 7.66 0.51
CA CYS A 39 -0.46 8.32 -0.42
C CYS A 39 -1.01 9.67 -0.87
N GLY A 40 -2.27 9.72 -1.31
CA GLY A 40 -2.96 10.94 -1.74
C GLY A 40 -3.11 11.95 -0.61
N LEU A 41 -3.57 11.52 0.57
CA LEU A 41 -3.64 12.38 1.75
C LEU A 41 -2.25 12.93 2.11
N ARG A 42 -1.20 12.11 2.05
CA ARG A 42 0.16 12.60 2.34
C ARG A 42 0.68 13.60 1.31
N ALA A 43 0.32 13.42 0.05
CA ALA A 43 0.70 14.31 -1.05
C ALA A 43 -0.02 15.66 -0.95
N PHE A 44 -1.35 15.62 -0.87
CA PHE A 44 -2.22 16.79 -1.03
C PHE A 44 -2.65 17.41 0.29
N ARG A 45 -2.92 16.61 1.34
CA ARG A 45 -3.39 17.09 2.66
C ARG A 45 -2.62 16.49 3.85
N PRO A 46 -1.29 16.70 3.95
CA PRO A 46 -0.43 15.97 4.88
C PRO A 46 -0.77 16.22 6.36
N GLU A 47 -1.34 17.37 6.70
CA GLU A 47 -1.90 17.70 8.02
C GLU A 47 -2.89 16.65 8.53
N LEU A 48 -3.73 16.08 7.66
CA LEU A 48 -4.66 15.00 8.04
C LEU A 48 -3.90 13.75 8.46
N VAL A 49 -2.88 13.34 7.70
CA VAL A 49 -2.05 12.16 8.00
C VAL A 49 -1.14 12.39 9.21
N LYS A 50 -0.70 13.63 9.44
CA LYS A 50 0.14 14.00 10.59
C LYS A 50 -0.63 14.06 11.90
N SER A 51 -1.94 14.28 11.87
CA SER A 51 -2.81 14.28 13.06
C SER A 51 -2.67 12.98 13.87
N VAL A 52 -2.98 13.01 15.18
CA VAL A 52 -2.89 11.83 16.06
C VAL A 52 -3.67 10.66 15.48
N TRP A 53 -4.91 10.90 15.08
CA TRP A 53 -5.79 9.89 14.50
C TRP A 53 -5.34 9.44 13.10
N GLY A 54 -4.98 10.37 12.22
CA GLY A 54 -4.50 10.02 10.87
C GLY A 54 -3.27 9.12 10.89
N PHE A 55 -2.32 9.39 11.79
CA PHE A 55 -1.14 8.54 11.92
C PHE A 55 -1.43 7.19 12.59
N ARG A 56 -2.37 7.13 13.54
CA ARG A 56 -2.83 5.87 14.12
C ARG A 56 -3.49 4.99 13.07
N LEU A 57 -4.37 5.56 12.24
CA LEU A 57 -5.00 4.86 11.12
C LEU A 57 -3.96 4.40 10.09
N LEU A 58 -3.00 5.25 9.72
CA LEU A 58 -1.89 4.86 8.84
C LEU A 58 -1.07 3.71 9.42
N SER A 59 -0.79 3.75 10.73
CA SER A 59 -0.04 2.69 11.41
C SER A 59 -0.84 1.38 11.46
N ALA A 60 -2.15 1.45 11.71
CA ALA A 60 -3.02 0.28 11.67
C ALA A 60 -3.08 -0.32 10.26
N ALA A 61 -3.24 0.51 9.21
CA ALA A 61 -3.20 0.07 7.82
C ALA A 61 -1.86 -0.59 7.47
N LEU A 62 -0.74 -0.03 7.93
CA LEU A 62 0.59 -0.61 7.72
C LEU A 62 0.73 -1.98 8.40
N ILE A 63 0.24 -2.11 9.64
CA ILE A 63 0.24 -3.38 10.38
C ILE A 63 -0.62 -4.42 9.66
N LEU A 64 -1.83 -4.06 9.24
CA LEU A 64 -2.71 -4.95 8.48
C LEU A 64 -2.08 -5.38 7.15
N ALA A 65 -1.42 -4.45 6.45
CA ALA A 65 -0.69 -4.78 5.22
C ALA A 65 0.50 -5.72 5.50
N ALA A 66 1.20 -5.57 6.62
CA ALA A 66 2.26 -6.51 7.01
C ALA A 66 1.71 -7.92 7.28
N PHE A 67 0.57 -8.02 7.99
CA PHE A 67 -0.14 -9.30 8.15
C PHE A 67 -0.58 -9.85 6.81
N GLY A 68 -1.08 -9.00 5.91
CA GLY A 68 -1.45 -9.37 4.57
C GLY A 68 -0.28 -9.93 3.74
N VAL A 69 0.92 -9.34 3.84
CA VAL A 69 2.13 -9.89 3.20
C VAL A 69 2.44 -11.29 3.71
N ALA A 70 2.30 -11.53 5.02
CA ALA A 70 2.53 -12.86 5.59
C ALA A 70 1.44 -13.87 5.16
N TRP A 71 0.18 -13.40 5.06
CA TRP A 71 -0.97 -14.23 4.69
C TRP A 71 -0.96 -14.61 3.21
N PHE A 72 -0.68 -13.65 2.33
CA PHE A 72 -0.60 -13.82 0.88
C PHE A 72 0.82 -14.13 0.41
N TRP A 73 1.68 -14.67 1.28
CA TRP A 73 3.05 -15.00 0.89
C TRP A 73 3.03 -16.08 -0.21
N PRO A 74 3.59 -15.84 -1.41
CA PRO A 74 3.51 -16.80 -2.49
C PRO A 74 4.24 -18.11 -2.15
N GLN A 75 3.57 -19.24 -2.30
CA GLN A 75 4.17 -20.56 -2.12
C GLN A 75 4.82 -21.09 -3.41
N THR A 76 4.52 -20.46 -4.56
CA THR A 76 5.06 -20.87 -5.86
C THR A 76 6.59 -20.59 -5.92
N PRO A 77 7.44 -21.59 -6.19
CA PRO A 77 8.87 -21.39 -6.36
C PRO A 77 9.16 -20.41 -7.50
N GLY A 78 10.07 -19.46 -7.26
CA GLY A 78 10.41 -18.47 -8.27
C GLY A 78 9.29 -17.47 -8.55
N PHE A 79 8.36 -17.24 -7.61
CA PHE A 79 7.26 -16.27 -7.76
C PHE A 79 7.71 -14.87 -8.22
N TRP A 80 8.96 -14.48 -7.99
CA TRP A 80 9.52 -13.20 -8.42
C TRP A 80 9.89 -13.14 -9.92
N HIS A 81 9.91 -14.28 -10.60
CA HIS A 81 10.18 -14.37 -12.04
C HIS A 81 8.93 -14.02 -12.86
N GLN A 82 9.11 -13.25 -13.93
CA GLN A 82 8.00 -12.74 -14.75
C GLN A 82 7.16 -13.86 -15.35
N GLU A 83 7.80 -14.91 -15.84
CA GLU A 83 7.15 -16.10 -16.39
C GLU A 83 6.29 -16.84 -15.36
N VAL A 84 6.48 -16.59 -14.06
CA VAL A 84 5.69 -17.16 -12.97
C VAL A 84 4.53 -16.22 -12.62
N TRP A 85 4.81 -15.03 -12.08
CA TRP A 85 3.75 -14.15 -11.56
C TRP A 85 2.80 -13.62 -12.63
N TRP A 86 3.18 -13.64 -13.90
CA TRP A 86 2.27 -13.25 -14.98
C TRP A 86 1.13 -14.25 -15.19
N VAL A 87 1.35 -15.52 -14.85
CA VAL A 87 0.38 -16.61 -15.08
C VAL A 87 -0.17 -17.20 -13.79
N THR A 88 0.55 -17.10 -12.67
CA THR A 88 0.09 -17.58 -11.37
C THR A 88 -0.51 -16.44 -10.55
N GLU A 89 -1.81 -16.56 -10.28
CA GLU A 89 -2.58 -15.58 -9.50
C GLU A 89 -1.99 -15.38 -8.11
N GLU A 90 -1.74 -16.45 -7.35
CA GLU A 90 -1.17 -16.40 -6.00
C GLU A 90 0.16 -15.60 -5.93
N ALA A 91 1.03 -15.76 -6.93
CA ALA A 91 2.28 -15.01 -7.00
C ALA A 91 2.03 -13.51 -7.28
N ARG A 92 1.12 -13.20 -8.20
CA ARG A 92 0.73 -11.82 -8.54
C ARG A 92 0.12 -11.11 -7.33
N GLU A 93 -0.79 -11.79 -6.65
CA GLU A 93 -1.47 -11.33 -5.44
C GLU A 93 -0.50 -11.05 -4.29
N GLY A 94 0.38 -12.01 -3.98
CA GLY A 94 1.37 -11.84 -2.92
C GLY A 94 2.35 -10.70 -3.20
N MET A 95 2.82 -10.57 -4.44
CA MET A 95 3.63 -9.43 -4.86
C MET A 95 2.84 -8.10 -4.77
N GLY A 96 1.56 -8.10 -5.14
CA GLY A 96 0.66 -6.98 -4.97
C GLY A 96 0.58 -6.50 -3.52
N MET A 97 0.43 -7.42 -2.57
CA MET A 97 0.47 -7.12 -1.14
C MET A 97 1.80 -6.52 -0.68
N MET A 98 2.93 -7.05 -1.17
CA MET A 98 4.26 -6.49 -0.87
C MET A 98 4.36 -5.03 -1.35
N ILE A 99 3.85 -4.72 -2.55
CA ILE A 99 3.87 -3.36 -3.07
C ILE A 99 2.97 -2.43 -2.25
N ALA A 100 1.75 -2.88 -1.91
CA ALA A 100 0.84 -2.11 -1.06
C ALA A 100 1.46 -1.80 0.31
N PHE A 101 2.11 -2.78 0.93
CA PHE A 101 2.85 -2.62 2.17
C PHE A 101 4.00 -1.60 2.03
N ILE A 102 4.82 -1.72 0.98
CA ILE A 102 5.94 -0.79 0.72
C ILE A 102 5.43 0.65 0.54
N ALA A 103 4.33 0.85 -0.19
CA ALA A 103 3.72 2.17 -0.36
C ALA A 103 3.32 2.80 0.99
N LEU A 104 2.65 2.03 1.85
CA LEU A 104 2.29 2.47 3.21
C LEU A 104 3.53 2.75 4.06
N LEU A 105 4.57 1.91 3.95
CA LEU A 105 5.81 2.05 4.72
C LEU A 105 6.54 3.35 4.36
N ILE A 106 6.60 3.69 3.06
CA ILE A 106 7.17 4.96 2.57
C ILE A 106 6.38 6.16 3.15
N VAL A 107 5.05 6.10 3.10
CA VAL A 107 4.20 7.17 3.66
C VAL A 107 4.38 7.29 5.17
N TRP A 108 4.49 6.16 5.88
CA TRP A 108 4.66 6.10 7.33
C TRP A 108 5.99 6.73 7.77
N PHE A 109 7.12 6.31 7.19
CA PHE A 109 8.42 6.91 7.49
C PHE A 109 8.46 8.39 7.12
N GLY A 110 7.94 8.73 5.93
CA GLY A 110 7.86 10.11 5.47
C GLY A 110 7.00 11.00 6.37
N THR A 111 5.99 10.45 7.04
CA THR A 111 5.14 11.17 7.99
C THR A 111 5.79 11.25 9.37
N ARG A 112 6.32 10.14 9.90
CA ARG A 112 6.95 10.06 11.23
C ARG A 112 8.05 11.09 11.40
N ARG A 113 8.90 11.28 10.39
CA ARG A 113 9.99 12.27 10.39
C ARG A 113 9.52 13.74 10.50
N GLN A 114 8.24 14.01 10.24
CA GLN A 114 7.68 15.37 10.21
C GLN A 114 6.69 15.65 11.32
N ARG A 115 6.46 14.71 12.25
CA ARG A 115 5.57 14.96 13.38
C ARG A 115 6.38 15.69 14.46
N PRO A 116 5.88 16.81 15.00
CA PRO A 116 6.51 17.42 16.16
C PRO A 116 6.47 16.41 17.31
N THR A 117 7.63 16.21 17.96
CA THR A 117 7.70 15.39 19.17
C THR A 117 6.84 16.05 20.22
N ILE A 118 5.69 15.47 20.55
CA ILE A 118 4.91 15.91 21.70
C ILE A 118 5.74 15.52 22.92
N ARG A 119 6.44 16.49 23.50
CA ARG A 119 7.00 16.36 24.85
C ARG A 119 5.80 16.42 25.79
N ILE A 120 5.48 15.27 26.38
CA ILE A 120 4.53 15.17 27.50
C ILE A 120 5.34 15.43 28.78
#